data_AF-A0A9W7LN53-F1
#
_entry.id   AF-A0A9W7LN53-F1
#
_cell.length_a   1.000
_cell.length_b   1.000
_cell.length_c   1.000
_cell.angle_alpha   90.00
_cell.angle_beta   90.00
_cell.angle_gamma   90.00
#
_symmetry.space_group_name_H-M   'P 1'
#
loop_
_entity.id
_entity.type
_entity.pdbx_description
1 polymer ?
#
loop_
_entity_poly.entity_id
_entity_poly.type
_entity_poly.pdbx_seq_one_letter_code
_entity_poly.pdbx_strand_id
1 'polypeptide(L)'
;MGIYEKGFERPPPIQEESIPIALTGSDIFARAKNRTGKTTVFCIPALEKIEQDNNVIQVVILVPTRELALQTSQVCKELGKHLQIQVMVTTGGTSLKDDIMRLYQPVHLLVGTPGRILDLARKGVCVLKNCLNIQSLSH
;
A
#
# COMPACT_ATOMS: atom_id res chain seq x y z
N MET A 1 -16.66 3.37 -2.32
CA MET A 1 -15.54 2.44 -2.01
C MET A 1 -15.82 1.07 -2.62
N GLY A 2 -14.84 0.44 -3.26
CA GLY A 2 -14.97 -0.90 -3.89
C GLY A 2 -15.28 -2.07 -2.92
N ILE A 3 -15.50 -1.78 -1.64
CA ILE A 3 -15.91 -2.75 -0.61
C ILE A 3 -17.30 -3.35 -0.88
N TYR A 4 -18.21 -2.59 -1.49
CA TYR A 4 -19.59 -3.04 -1.75
C TYR A 4 -19.72 -3.96 -2.97
N GLU A 5 -18.79 -3.89 -3.94
CA GLU A 5 -18.88 -4.67 -5.18
C GLU A 5 -18.36 -6.11 -5.05
N LYS A 6 -17.73 -6.46 -3.92
CA LYS A 6 -17.22 -7.82 -3.67
C LYS A 6 -18.17 -8.75 -2.89
N GLY A 7 -19.41 -8.33 -2.63
CA GLY A 7 -20.36 -9.16 -1.89
C GLY A 7 -20.03 -9.33 -0.41
N PHE A 8 -19.28 -8.39 0.18
CA PHE A 8 -19.06 -8.34 1.63
C PHE A 8 -20.27 -7.67 2.30
N GLU A 9 -21.38 -8.40 2.43
CA GLU A 9 -22.54 -7.93 3.23
C GLU A 9 -22.19 -7.73 4.72
N ARG A 10 -21.10 -8.38 5.19
CA ARG A 10 -20.43 -8.09 6.47
C ARG A 10 -18.90 -8.24 6.32
N PRO A 11 -18.10 -7.24 6.73
CA PRO A 11 -16.65 -7.43 6.84
C PRO A 11 -16.33 -8.54 7.85
N PRO A 12 -15.29 -9.37 7.62
CA PRO A 12 -14.79 -10.28 8.65
C PRO A 12 -14.48 -9.53 9.97
N PRO A 13 -14.63 -10.15 11.16
CA PRO A 13 -14.50 -9.47 12.46
C PRO A 13 -13.21 -8.65 12.63
N ILE A 14 -12.09 -9.16 12.11
CA ILE A 14 -10.81 -8.42 12.14
C ILE A 14 -10.86 -7.08 11.39
N GLN A 15 -11.66 -6.99 10.32
CA GLN A 15 -11.84 -5.76 9.55
C GLN A 15 -12.72 -4.76 10.29
N GLU A 16 -13.82 -5.22 10.90
CA GLU A 16 -14.71 -4.36 11.69
C GLU A 16 -13.98 -3.72 12.89
N GLU A 17 -13.12 -4.48 13.56
CA GLU A 17 -12.38 -3.98 14.73
C GLU A 17 -11.18 -3.11 14.35
N SER A 18 -10.46 -3.46 13.29
CA SER A 18 -9.16 -2.83 12.98
C SER A 18 -9.26 -1.60 12.06
N ILE A 19 -10.25 -1.52 11.17
CA ILE A 19 -10.38 -0.38 10.24
C ILE A 19 -10.67 0.93 10.97
N PRO A 20 -11.60 1.00 11.95
CA PRO A 20 -11.86 2.23 12.68
C PRO A 20 -10.63 2.74 13.43
N ILE A 21 -9.87 1.84 14.06
CA ILE A 21 -8.62 2.16 14.76
C ILE A 21 -7.55 2.66 13.77
N ALA A 22 -7.49 2.06 12.59
CA ALA A 22 -6.54 2.48 11.56
C ALA A 22 -6.78 3.89 11.03
N LEU A 23 -8.05 4.29 10.94
CA LEU A 23 -8.46 5.61 10.46
C LEU A 23 -8.08 6.71 11.45
N THR A 24 -7.87 6.43 12.75
CA THR A 24 -7.52 7.45 13.76
C THR A 24 -6.10 8.00 13.65
N GLY A 25 -5.26 7.45 12.76
CA GLY A 25 -3.89 7.94 12.58
C GLY A 25 -2.83 7.25 13.44
N SER A 26 -3.23 6.31 14.30
CA SER A 26 -2.31 5.53 15.14
C SER A 26 -1.46 4.57 14.29
N ASP A 27 -0.23 4.30 14.71
CA ASP A 27 0.57 3.22 14.14
C ASP A 27 -0.13 1.87 14.40
N ILE A 28 -0.42 1.12 13.34
CA ILE A 28 -1.18 -0.13 13.43
C ILE A 28 -0.23 -1.31 13.29
N PHE A 29 -0.19 -2.13 14.33
CA PHE A 29 0.46 -3.44 14.28
C PHE A 29 -0.62 -4.54 14.27
N ALA A 30 -1.05 -4.97 13.08
CA ALA A 30 -2.03 -6.07 12.99
C ALA A 30 -1.36 -7.42 12.68
N ARG A 31 -1.36 -8.31 13.66
CA ARG A 31 -1.00 -9.72 13.52
C ARG A 31 -2.26 -10.55 13.32
N ALA A 32 -2.31 -11.40 12.30
CA ALA A 32 -3.36 -12.44 12.22
C ALA A 32 -2.90 -13.66 11.43
N LYS A 33 -3.58 -14.79 11.62
CA LYS A 33 -3.27 -16.01 10.86
C LYS A 33 -3.83 -15.92 9.44
N ASN A 34 -3.16 -16.59 8.51
CA ASN A 34 -3.35 -16.51 7.05
C ASN A 34 -4.81 -16.59 6.55
N ARG A 35 -5.09 -15.91 5.42
CA ARG A 35 -6.33 -15.93 4.59
C ARG A 35 -7.61 -15.24 5.13
N THR A 36 -7.51 -14.17 5.92
CA THR A 36 -8.71 -13.52 6.53
C THR A 36 -8.87 -12.02 6.26
N GLY A 37 -8.37 -11.50 5.13
CA GLY A 37 -8.70 -10.12 4.73
C GLY A 37 -7.87 -9.02 5.40
N LYS A 38 -6.74 -9.35 6.04
CA LYS A 38 -5.80 -8.37 6.64
C LYS A 38 -5.25 -7.33 5.67
N THR A 39 -4.92 -7.72 4.44
CA THR A 39 -4.39 -6.78 3.44
C THR A 39 -5.39 -5.64 3.22
N THR A 40 -6.68 -5.96 3.13
CA THR A 40 -7.77 -4.99 2.99
C THR A 40 -7.87 -4.05 4.20
N VAL A 41 -7.68 -4.57 5.42
CA VAL A 41 -7.70 -3.78 6.67
C VAL A 41 -6.69 -2.64 6.66
N PHE A 42 -5.51 -2.85 6.08
CA PHE A 42 -4.50 -1.79 5.98
C PHE A 42 -4.64 -0.95 4.71
N CYS A 43 -5.05 -1.57 3.58
CA CYS A 43 -5.13 -0.86 2.30
C CYS A 43 -6.27 0.17 2.29
N ILE A 44 -7.43 -0.14 2.90
CA ILE A 44 -8.56 0.79 3.01
C ILE A 44 -8.17 2.12 3.68
N PRO A 45 -7.67 2.11 4.93
CA PRO A 45 -7.30 3.34 5.62
C PRO A 45 -6.08 4.02 4.99
N ALA A 46 -5.18 3.25 4.37
CA ALA A 46 -4.06 3.82 3.61
C ALA A 46 -4.55 4.61 2.39
N LEU A 47 -5.53 4.08 1.65
CA LEU A 47 -6.11 4.74 0.48
C LEU A 47 -6.97 5.95 0.86
N GLU A 48 -7.75 5.87 1.94
CA GLU A 48 -8.59 6.98 2.43
C GLU A 48 -7.79 8.21 2.82
N LYS A 49 -6.59 8.03 3.38
CA LYS A 49 -5.74 9.15 3.81
C LYS A 49 -4.98 9.83 2.67
N ILE A 50 -5.02 9.29 1.45
CA ILE A 50 -4.29 9.86 0.32
C ILE A 50 -5.05 11.07 -0.24
N GLU A 51 -4.37 12.20 -0.30
CA GLU A 51 -4.80 13.40 -1.03
C GLU A 51 -4.54 13.21 -2.53
N GLN A 52 -5.59 13.06 -3.32
CA GLN A 52 -5.48 12.69 -4.75
C GLN A 52 -4.81 13.76 -5.62
N ASP A 53 -4.92 15.03 -5.25
CA ASP A 53 -4.35 16.16 -6.00
C ASP A 53 -2.86 16.39 -5.68
N ASN A 54 -2.35 15.72 -4.65
CA ASN A 54 -0.96 15.85 -4.20
C ASN A 54 -0.10 14.73 -4.81
N ASN A 55 0.51 15.03 -5.96
CA ASN A 55 1.29 14.10 -6.80
C ASN A 55 2.66 13.68 -6.22
N VAL A 56 2.67 13.25 -4.97
CA VAL A 56 3.84 12.74 -4.24
C VAL A 56 3.53 11.39 -3.59
N ILE A 57 4.57 10.64 -3.22
CA ILE A 57 4.40 9.41 -2.46
C ILE A 57 3.95 9.77 -1.04
N GLN A 58 2.75 9.37 -0.67
CA GLN A 58 2.12 9.64 0.64
C GLN A 58 2.03 8.36 1.49
N VAL A 59 2.05 7.19 0.84
CA VAL A 59 1.99 5.89 1.52
C VAL A 59 3.06 4.96 0.95
N VAL A 60 3.77 4.29 1.86
CA VAL A 60 4.65 3.17 1.53
C VAL A 60 4.18 1.93 2.26
N ILE A 61 4.00 0.83 1.52
CA ILE A 61 3.73 -0.50 2.09
C ILE A 61 4.95 -1.39 1.84
N LEU A 62 5.66 -1.70 2.92
CA LEU A 62 6.81 -2.62 2.89
C LEU A 62 6.34 -4.06 3.10
N VAL A 63 6.79 -4.96 2.24
CA VAL A 63 6.54 -6.40 2.33
C VAL A 63 7.80 -7.22 2.04
N PRO A 64 7.98 -8.42 2.62
CA PRO A 64 9.27 -9.11 2.56
C PRO A 64 9.55 -9.81 1.22
N THR A 65 8.53 -10.14 0.44
CA THR A 65 8.70 -10.90 -0.82
C THR A 65 8.07 -10.20 -2.02
N ARG A 66 8.52 -10.60 -3.22
CA ARG A 66 8.01 -10.06 -4.49
C ARG A 66 6.55 -10.41 -4.69
N GLU A 67 6.18 -11.64 -4.37
CA GLU A 67 4.85 -12.20 -4.52
C GLU A 67 3.84 -11.43 -3.65
N LEU A 68 4.22 -11.13 -2.40
CA LEU A 68 3.40 -10.32 -1.50
C LEU A 68 3.27 -8.88 -1.99
N ALA A 69 4.31 -8.31 -2.59
CA ALA A 69 4.24 -6.95 -3.15
C ALA A 69 3.25 -6.88 -4.32
N LEU A 70 3.32 -7.85 -5.22
CA LEU A 70 2.40 -7.96 -6.36
C LEU A 70 0.96 -8.14 -5.88
N GLN A 71 0.71 -9.09 -4.99
CA GLN A 71 -0.61 -9.35 -4.41
C GLN A 71 -1.18 -8.11 -3.70
N THR A 72 -0.38 -7.46 -2.85
CA THR A 72 -0.80 -6.27 -2.10
C THR A 72 -1.09 -5.09 -3.02
N SER A 73 -0.26 -4.88 -4.05
CA SER A 73 -0.49 -3.83 -5.04
C SER A 73 -1.79 -4.05 -5.83
N GLN A 74 -2.13 -5.30 -6.14
CA GLN A 74 -3.38 -5.62 -6.82
C GLN A 74 -4.60 -5.31 -5.95
N VAL A 75 -4.53 -5.63 -4.65
CA VAL A 75 -5.58 -5.28 -3.69
C VAL A 75 -5.74 -3.76 -3.59
N CYS A 76 -4.64 -3.00 -3.51
CA CYS A 76 -4.69 -1.53 -3.48
C CYS A 76 -5.36 -0.95 -4.74
N LYS A 77 -4.96 -1.45 -5.92
CA LYS A 77 -5.54 -1.02 -7.21
C LYS A 77 -7.03 -1.35 -7.31
N GLU A 78 -7.42 -2.53 -6.84
CA GLU A 78 -8.82 -2.96 -6.86
C GLU A 78 -9.69 -2.11 -5.92
N LEU A 79 -9.22 -1.89 -4.68
CA LEU A 79 -9.94 -1.07 -3.70
C LEU A 79 -10.02 0.40 -4.12
N GLY A 80 -8.94 0.91 -4.73
CA GLY A 80 -8.80 2.29 -5.19
C GLY A 80 -9.27 2.53 -6.63
N LYS A 81 -9.93 1.57 -7.30
CA LYS A 81 -10.27 1.67 -8.73
C LYS A 81 -11.12 2.88 -9.14
N HIS A 82 -11.83 3.48 -8.17
CA HIS A 82 -12.65 4.68 -8.35
C HIS A 82 -12.00 5.95 -7.80
N LEU A 83 -10.77 5.83 -7.28
CA LEU A 83 -9.97 6.94 -6.80
C LEU A 83 -8.91 7.26 -7.86
N GLN A 84 -8.53 8.52 -8.01
CA GLN A 84 -7.42 8.96 -8.87
C GLN A 84 -6.06 8.69 -8.20
N ILE A 85 -5.92 7.52 -7.56
CA ILE A 85 -4.72 7.14 -6.82
C ILE A 85 -3.79 6.30 -7.69
N GLN A 86 -2.55 6.75 -7.84
CA GLN A 86 -1.54 6.03 -8.58
C GLN A 86 -0.77 5.08 -7.67
N VAL A 87 -0.98 3.77 -7.89
CA VAL A 87 -0.29 2.70 -7.15
C VAL A 87 0.88 2.15 -7.98
N MET A 88 2.09 2.24 -7.44
CA MET A 88 3.29 1.62 -8.00
C MET A 88 3.72 0.41 -7.16
N VAL A 89 4.25 -0.62 -7.82
CA VAL A 89 4.92 -1.75 -7.17
C VAL A 89 6.38 -1.80 -7.62
N THR A 90 7.31 -2.01 -6.68
CA THR A 90 8.74 -2.13 -6.96
C THR A 90 9.39 -3.21 -6.11
N THR A 91 10.17 -4.09 -6.72
CA THR A 91 10.80 -5.22 -6.03
C THR A 91 12.16 -5.54 -6.65
N GLY A 92 13.05 -6.20 -5.91
CA GLY A 92 14.27 -6.77 -6.48
C GLY A 92 13.97 -7.67 -7.69
N GLY A 93 14.80 -7.62 -8.74
CA GLY A 93 14.65 -8.42 -9.96
C GLY A 93 13.58 -7.93 -10.95
N THR A 94 13.06 -6.71 -10.80
CA THR A 94 12.56 -5.90 -11.94
C THR A 94 13.67 -4.93 -12.40
N SER A 95 13.54 -4.38 -13.61
CA SER A 95 14.46 -3.36 -14.13
C SER A 95 14.44 -2.12 -13.23
N LEU A 96 15.58 -1.81 -12.61
CA LEU A 96 15.72 -0.61 -11.80
C LEU A 96 15.52 0.66 -12.63
N LYS A 97 15.92 0.62 -13.91
CA LYS A 97 15.74 1.73 -14.84
C LYS A 97 14.25 1.99 -15.08
N ASP A 98 13.44 0.95 -15.24
CA ASP A 98 12.01 1.09 -15.50
C ASP A 98 11.29 1.64 -14.25
N ASP A 99 11.70 1.20 -13.06
CA ASP A 99 11.21 1.76 -11.80
C ASP A 99 11.55 3.25 -11.66
N ILE A 100 12.78 3.66 -11.99
CA ILE A 100 13.19 5.07 -12.03
C ILE A 100 12.31 5.84 -13.02
N MET A 101 12.12 5.30 -14.22
CA MET A 101 11.30 5.96 -15.24
C MET A 101 9.85 6.09 -14.79
N ARG A 102 9.30 5.08 -14.10
CA ARG A 102 7.96 5.11 -13.55
C ARG A 102 7.80 6.17 -12.45
N LEU A 103 8.85 6.44 -11.67
CA LEU A 103 8.84 7.47 -10.61
C LEU A 103 8.85 8.91 -11.15
N TYR A 104 9.10 9.13 -12.45
CA TYR A 104 8.86 10.44 -13.09
C TYR A 104 7.37 10.72 -13.33
N GLN A 105 6.51 9.71 -13.21
CA GLN A 105 5.06 9.87 -13.24
C GLN A 105 4.51 9.87 -11.82
N PRO A 106 3.36 10.50 -11.54
CA PRO A 106 2.76 10.50 -10.21
C PRO A 106 2.63 9.09 -9.61
N VAL A 107 2.98 8.99 -8.33
CA VAL A 107 2.82 7.81 -7.47
C VAL A 107 2.37 8.31 -6.11
N HIS A 108 1.19 7.88 -5.66
CA HIS A 108 0.66 8.22 -4.34
C HIS A 108 0.94 7.11 -3.32
N LEU A 109 0.87 5.85 -3.77
CA LEU A 109 1.10 4.66 -2.95
C LEU A 109 2.17 3.77 -3.58
N LEU A 110 3.23 3.50 -2.83
CA LEU A 110 4.32 2.61 -3.24
C LEU A 110 4.28 1.30 -2.44
N VAL A 111 4.14 0.18 -3.11
CA VAL A 111 4.28 -1.17 -2.51
C VAL A 111 5.63 -1.75 -2.93
N GLY A 112 6.40 -2.30 -1.99
CA GLY A 112 7.66 -2.92 -2.41
C GLY A 112 8.45 -3.63 -1.33
N THR A 113 9.56 -4.23 -1.76
CA THR A 113 10.50 -4.87 -0.85
C THR A 113 11.48 -3.84 -0.26
N PRO A 114 11.87 -3.96 1.03
CA PRO A 114 12.71 -2.97 1.70
C PRO A 114 13.99 -2.62 0.95
N GLY A 115 14.71 -3.64 0.45
CA GLY A 115 15.97 -3.43 -0.27
C GLY A 115 15.81 -2.57 -1.53
N ARG A 116 14.79 -2.84 -2.35
CA ARG A 116 14.57 -2.09 -3.59
C ARG A 116 14.11 -0.64 -3.33
N ILE A 117 13.25 -0.43 -2.34
CA ILE A 117 12.82 0.92 -1.97
C ILE A 117 14.00 1.72 -1.42
N LEU A 118 14.85 1.09 -0.60
CA LEU A 118 16.08 1.72 -0.10
C LEU A 118 17.03 2.09 -1.25
N ASP A 119 17.21 1.24 -2.26
CA ASP A 119 18.05 1.53 -3.42
C ASP A 119 17.54 2.75 -4.21
N LEU A 120 16.23 2.84 -4.43
CA LEU A 120 15.59 3.98 -5.12
C LEU A 120 15.69 5.26 -4.28
N ALA A 121 15.51 5.17 -2.96
CA ALA A 121 15.62 6.30 -2.05
C ALA A 121 17.05 6.84 -1.98
N ARG A 122 18.06 5.95 -1.90
CA ARG A 122 19.48 6.32 -1.92
C ARG A 122 19.91 7.03 -3.22
N LYS A 123 19.24 6.70 -4.33
CA LYS A 123 19.45 7.39 -5.61
C LYS A 123 18.73 8.74 -5.70
N GLY A 124 17.95 9.12 -4.69
CA GLY A 124 17.21 10.38 -4.65
C GLY A 124 15.97 10.42 -5.56
N VAL A 125 15.60 9.31 -6.19
CA VAL A 125 14.43 9.24 -7.09
C VAL A 125 13.14 8.86 -6.36
N CYS A 126 13.25 8.20 -5.21
CA CYS A 126 12.12 7.88 -4.34
C CYS A 126 12.17 8.76 -3.09
N VAL A 127 11.38 9.82 -3.07
CA VAL A 127 11.33 10.79 -1.97
C VAL A 127 10.19 10.43 -1.03
N LEU A 128 10.52 10.04 0.20
CA LEU A 128 9.57 9.54 1.20
C LEU A 128 9.26 10.56 2.33
N LYS A 129 9.54 11.85 2.10
CA LYS A 129 9.44 12.90 3.13
C LYS A 129 8.02 13.11 3.66
N ASN A 130 7.01 12.83 2.83
CA ASN A 130 5.60 13.07 3.13
C ASN A 130 4.83 11.76 3.39
N CYS A 131 5.54 10.68 3.75
CA CYS A 131 4.92 9.38 3.89
C CYS A 131 4.38 9.13 5.31
N LEU A 132 3.15 8.64 5.38
CA LEU A 132 2.64 7.93 6.55
C LEU A 132 3.26 6.52 6.56
N ASN A 133 3.90 6.13 7.67
CA ASN A 133 4.53 4.82 7.81
C ASN A 133 3.46 3.75 8.08
N ILE A 134 3.22 2.83 7.14
CA ILE A 134 2.35 1.68 7.36
C ILE A 134 3.13 0.40 7.04
N GLN A 135 3.46 -0.37 8.08
CA GLN A 135 4.23 -1.61 7.94
C GLN A 135 3.30 -2.83 7.87
N SER A 136 3.38 -3.60 6.80
CA SER A 136 2.69 -4.89 6.68
C SER A 136 3.62 -6.02 7.14
N LEU A 137 3.40 -6.56 8.33
CA LEU A 137 4.09 -7.76 8.80
C LEU A 137 3.33 -9.03 8.38
N SER A 138 3.93 -9.75 7.43
CA SER A 138 3.53 -11.10 7.06
C SER A 138 4.34 -12.11 7.85
N HIS A 139 3.76 -12.58 8.97
CA HIS A 139 4.00 -13.89 9.56
C HIS A 139 2.65 -14.48 10.02
#